data_AF-A0A2E6DL36-F1
#
_entry.id   AF-A0A2E6DL36-F1
#
_cell.length_a   1.000
_cell.length_b   1.000
_cell.length_c   1.000
_cell.angle_alpha   90.00
_cell.angle_beta   90.00
_cell.angle_gamma   90.00
#
_symmetry.space_group_name_H-M   'P 1'
#
loop_
_entity.id
_entity.type
_entity.pdbx_description
1 polymer ?
#
loop_
_entity_poly.entity_id
_entity_poly.type
_entity_poly.pdbx_seq_one_letter_code
_entity_poly.pdbx_strand_id
1 'polypeptide(L)' 'MLARVLAFSAVILASLCGGLMGFALGRLQWGDDLSVGIIVAGAAGSALAAAGVAVVCVLVLRAMSEWTDVASVKARRR' A
#
# COMPACT_ATOMS: atom_id res chain seq x y z
N MET A 1 12.01 14.78 0.07
CA MET A 1 10.75 14.63 -0.69
C MET A 1 10.67 13.31 -1.46
N LEU A 2 11.76 12.86 -2.12
CA LEU A 2 11.76 11.63 -2.92
C LEU A 2 11.25 10.37 -2.18
N ALA A 3 11.62 10.20 -0.90
CA ALA A 3 11.15 9.08 -0.08
C ALA A 3 9.61 9.04 0.11
N ARG A 4 8.95 10.21 0.22
CA ARG A 4 7.48 10.28 0.33
C ARG A 4 6.81 9.92 -0.99
N VAL A 5 7.39 10.33 -2.12
CA VAL A 5 6.88 10.01 -3.46
C VAL A 5 6.98 8.51 -3.72
N LEU A 6 8.10 7.88 -3.35
CA LEU A 6 8.30 6.44 -3.49
C LEU A 6 7.32 5.62 -2.63
N ALA A 7 7.09 6.05 -1.38
CA ALA A 7 6.10 5.44 -0.50
C ALA A 7 4.68 5.55 -1.11
N PHE A 8 4.32 6.74 -1.60
CA PHE A 8 3.01 6.96 -2.23
C PHE A 8 2.83 6.12 -3.49
N SER A 9 3.85 6.02 -4.35
CA SER A 9 3.81 5.17 -5.55
C SER A 9 3.71 3.68 -5.20
N ALA A 10 4.38 3.22 -4.13
CA ALA A 10 4.31 1.82 -3.70
C ALA A 10 2.90 1.46 -3.21
N VAL A 11 2.23 2.35 -2.46
CA VAL A 11 0.83 2.17 -2.03
C VAL A 11 -0.11 2.07 -3.24
N ILE A 12 0.07 2.94 -4.24
CA ILE A 12 -0.76 2.93 -5.45
C ILE A 12 -0.55 1.63 -6.24
N LEU A 13 0.70 1.23 -6.50
CA LEU A 13 1.00 -0.01 -7.24
C LEU A 13 0.49 -1.25 -6.52
N ALA A 14 0.65 -1.32 -5.19
CA ALA A 14 0.18 -2.45 -4.41
C ALA A 14 -1.35 -2.54 -4.36
N SER A 15 -2.04 -1.41 -4.25
CA SER A 15 -3.51 -1.37 -4.30
C SER A 15 -4.04 -1.78 -5.69
N LEU A 16 -3.39 -1.30 -6.76
CA LEU A 16 -3.75 -1.67 -8.14
C LEU A 16 -3.55 -3.18 -8.39
N CYS A 17 -2.43 -3.74 -7.93
CA CYS A 17 -2.12 -5.17 -8.07
C CYS A 17 -3.06 -6.05 -7.22
N GLY A 18 -3.34 -5.65 -5.97
CA GLY A 18 -4.23 -6.38 -5.08
C GLY A 18 -5.69 -6.39 -5.57
N GLY A 19 -6.18 -5.28 -6.13
CA GLY A 19 -7.50 -5.21 -6.75
C GLY A 19 -7.62 -6.07 -8.01
N LEU A 20 -6.58 -6.06 -8.86
CA LEU A 20 -6.55 -6.87 -10.09
C LEU A 20 -6.55 -8.37 -9.77
N MET A 21 -5.78 -8.79 -8.77
CA MET A 21 -5.74 -10.19 -8.31
C MET A 21 -7.09 -10.63 -7.73
N GLY A 22 -7.74 -9.79 -6.91
CA GLY A 22 -9.07 -10.09 -6.37
C GLY A 22 -10.14 -10.24 -7.45
N PHE A 23 -10.08 -9.40 -8.50
CA PHE A 23 -10.98 -9.49 -9.64
C PHE A 23 -10.76 -10.78 -10.45
N ALA A 24 -9.50 -11.16 -10.69
CA ALA A 24 -9.16 -12.40 -11.39
C ALA A 24 -9.65 -13.64 -10.63
N LEU A 25 -9.49 -13.67 -9.30
CA LEU A 25 -9.99 -14.77 -8.46
C LEU A 25 -11.52 -14.84 -8.47
N GLY A 26 -12.22 -13.71 -8.35
CA GLY A 26 -13.68 -13.67 -8.40
C GLY A 26 -14.24 -14.19 -9.72
N ARG A 27 -13.61 -13.86 -10.85
CA ARG A 27 -13.97 -14.43 -12.16
C ARG A 27 -13.75 -15.95 -12.25
N LEU A 28 -12.70 -16.47 -11.62
CA LEU A 28 -12.39 -17.91 -11.65
C LEU A 28 -13.38 -18.74 -10.83
N GLN A 29 -13.93 -18.17 -9.76
CA GLN A 29 -14.80 -18.91 -8.83
C GLN A 29 -16.28 -18.91 -9.23
N TRP A 30 -16.73 -17.93 -10.04
CA TRP A 30 -18.15 -17.73 -10.36
C TRP A 30 -18.48 -17.59 -11.85
N GLY A 31 -17.49 -17.50 -12.75
CA GLY A 31 -17.75 -17.33 -14.19
C GLY A 31 -18.28 -15.94 -14.57
N ASP A 32 -19.00 -15.82 -15.69
CA ASP A 32 -19.50 -14.55 -16.26
C ASP A 32 -20.76 -13.99 -15.56
N ASP A 33 -21.27 -14.64 -14.51
CA ASP A 33 -22.31 -14.06 -13.68
C ASP A 33 -21.73 -12.86 -12.91
N LEU A 34 -22.18 -11.66 -13.28
CA LEU A 34 -21.89 -10.38 -12.62
C LEU A 34 -22.56 -10.33 -11.24
N SER A 35 -22.16 -11.25 -10.36
CA SER A 35 -22.60 -11.29 -8.98
C SER A 35 -21.95 -10.14 -8.22
N VAL A 36 -22.77 -9.36 -7.53
CA VAL A 36 -22.34 -8.25 -6.65
C VAL A 36 -21.25 -8.71 -5.67
N GLY A 37 -21.23 -10.00 -5.31
CA GLY A 37 -20.19 -10.61 -4.48
C GLY A 37 -18.77 -10.50 -5.06
N ILE A 38 -18.58 -10.60 -6.38
CA ILE A 38 -17.26 -10.47 -7.03
C ILE A 38 -16.74 -9.04 -6.91
N ILE A 39 -17.62 -8.06 -7.11
CA ILE A 39 -17.29 -6.63 -7.00
C ILE A 39 -16.95 -6.27 -5.56
N VAL A 40 -17.74 -6.76 -4.59
CA VAL A 40 -17.51 -6.53 -3.16
C VAL A 40 -16.23 -7.23 -2.69
N ALA A 41 -15.96 -8.46 -3.13
CA ALA A 41 -14.73 -9.17 -2.78
C ALA A 41 -13.49 -8.50 -3.38
N GLY A 42 -13.56 -8.02 -4.63
CA GLY A 42 -12.49 -7.24 -5.25
C GLY A 42 -12.26 -5.89 -4.56
N ALA A 43 -13.34 -5.21 -4.15
CA ALA A 43 -13.27 -3.96 -3.38
C ALA A 43 -12.70 -4.20 -1.98
N ALA A 44 -13.10 -5.26 -1.28
CA ALA A 44 -12.58 -5.60 0.04
C ALA A 44 -11.12 -6.04 -0.02
N GLY A 45 -10.73 -6.82 -1.04
CA GLY A 45 -9.35 -7.25 -1.24
C GLY A 45 -8.40 -6.09 -1.60
N SER A 46 -8.83 -5.17 -2.47
CA SER A 46 -8.06 -3.95 -2.77
C SER A 46 -7.95 -3.03 -1.56
N ALA A 47 -9.01 -2.90 -0.74
CA ALA A 47 -9.00 -2.12 0.48
C ALA A 47 -8.06 -2.72 1.55
N LEU A 48 -8.07 -4.04 1.76
CA LEU A 48 -7.14 -4.70 2.68
C LEU A 48 -5.69 -4.58 2.21
N ALA A 49 -5.43 -4.74 0.91
CA ALA A 49 -4.11 -4.58 0.33
C ALA A 49 -3.60 -3.13 0.50
N ALA A 50 -4.45 -2.14 0.23
CA ALA A 50 -4.12 -0.73 0.46
C ALA A 50 -3.83 -0.44 1.94
N ALA A 51 -4.64 -0.97 2.85
CA ALA A 51 -4.44 -0.82 4.29
C ALA A 51 -3.11 -1.42 4.75
N GLY A 52 -2.75 -2.62 4.27
CA GLY A 52 -1.48 -3.27 4.59
C GLY A 52 -0.28 -2.44 4.15
N VAL A 53 -0.30 -1.91 2.93
CA VAL A 53 0.82 -1.12 2.40
C VAL A 53 0.90 0.27 3.05
N ALA A 54 -0.24 0.86 3.43
CA ALA A 54 -0.27 2.11 4.18
C ALA A 54 0.46 1.99 5.52
N VAL A 55 0.25 0.89 6.26
CA VAL A 55 0.93 0.64 7.54
C VAL A 55 2.45 0.55 7.34
N VAL A 56 2.91 -0.24 6.36
CA VAL A 56 4.35 -0.38 6.07
C VAL A 56 4.98 0.95 5.68
N CYS A 57 4.33 1.75 4.84
CA CYS A 57 4.82 3.07 4.47
C CYS A 57 4.94 4.02 5.67
N VAL A 58 3.96 4.02 6.58
CA VAL A 58 4.01 4.83 7.81
C VAL A 58 5.17 4.40 8.71
N LEU A 59 5.38 3.09 8.88
CA LEU A 59 6.49 2.56 9.69
C LEU A 59 7.85 2.96 9.10
N VAL A 60 8.03 2.83 7.78
CA VAL A 60 9.27 3.23 7.10
C VAL A 60 9.53 4.73 7.25
N LEU A 61 8.51 5.58 7.05
CA LEU A 61 8.66 7.02 7.21
C LEU A 61 8.98 7.41 8.66
N ARG A 62 8.38 6.72 9.63
CA ARG A 62 8.69 6.88 11.07
C ARG A 62 10.15 6.55 11.34
N ALA A 63 10.62 5.39 10.88
CA ALA A 63 12.01 4.99 11.03
C ALA A 63 12.95 6.05 10.43
N MET A 64 12.74 6.44 9.18
CA MET A 64 13.57 7.46 8.50
C MET A 64 13.59 8.82 9.20
N SER A 65 12.48 9.21 9.84
CA SER A 65 12.41 10.43 10.64
C SER A 65 13.31 10.35 11.88
N GLU A 66 13.35 9.20 12.55
CA GLU A 66 14.20 8.95 13.71
C GLU A 66 15.69 9.05 13.34
N TRP A 67 16.09 8.44 12.22
CA TRP A 67 17.47 8.52 11.71
C TRP A 67 17.86 9.93 11.26
N THR A 68 16.93 10.68 10.68
CA THR A 68 17.19 12.06 10.25
C THR A 68 17.39 12.99 11.46
N ASP A 69 16.62 12.77 12.52
CA ASP A 69 16.72 13.57 13.73
C ASP A 69 18.10 13.42 14.38
N VAL A 70 18.59 12.18 14.53
CA VAL A 70 19.94 11.92 15.06
C VAL A 70 21.07 12.44 14.15
N ALA A 71 20.90 12.38 12.83
CA ALA A 71 21.87 12.93 11.89
C ALA A 71 21.96 14.47 11.97
N SER A 72 20.81 15.14 12.11
CA SER A 72 20.74 16.60 12.25
C SER A 72 21.37 17.10 13.55
N VAL A 73 21.14 16.39 14.67
CA VAL A 73 21.75 16.68 15.97
C VAL A 73 23.27 16.50 15.91
N LYS A 74 23.76 15.47 15.21
CA LYS A 74 25.19 15.22 15.05
C LYS A 74 25.88 16.26 14.17
N ALA A 75 25.21 16.76 13.13
CA ALA A 75 25.72 17.83 12.27
C ALA A 75 25.87 19.17 13.01
N ARG A 76 25.01 19.46 14.01
CA ARG A 76 25.10 20.68 14.83
C ARG A 76 26.21 20.65 15.88
N ARG A 77 26.80 19.47 16.12
CA ARG A 77 27.88 19.26 17.11
C ARG A 77 29.29 19.30 16.50
N ARG A 78 29.42 19.42 15.18
CA ARG A 78 30.68 19.68 14.48
C ARG A 78 30.74 21.13 14.06
#